data_AF-A0A4S5E7D0-F1
#
_entry.id   AF-A0A4S5E7D0-F1
#
_cell.length_a   1.000
_cell.length_b   1.000
_cell.length_c   1.000
_cell.angle_alpha   90.00
_cell.angle_beta   90.00
_cell.angle_gamma   90.00
#
_symmetry.space_group_name_H-M   'P 1'
#
loop_
_entity.id
_entity.type
_entity.pdbx_description
1 polymer ?
#
loop_
_entity_poly.entity_id
_entity_poly.type
_entity_poly.pdbx_seq_one_letter_code
_entity_poly.pdbx_strand_id
1 'polypeptide(L)'
;MSEPGTSSGQLSSEATQLKPVIVGFDGSDGSRRAVQWAASHAAAAGLRLVVAHCWVWPLFTQNLGPVTHVQDSGLQREAERTAAEGLDLARQTEPHVDADIQLVAGFPSEVLSRLSTEASLIVTGTRGLGGFTGLLVGSVSLHLAASASCPIAVIRDEQPGEGDILVGVDGSPESDRAVRTAVDLARTLQASLRVLHVRPYGRNVPTRLDEPETDPVIQQALGLLPNSTELRVSAESLSDPSVPGVIVHHARGAACVVLGAKGRNTIGARLGSAVHAVLHHAKGNVIVVR
;
A
#
# COMPACT_ATOMS: atom_id res chain seq x y z
N MET A 1 57.54 19.29 -20.61
CA MET A 1 56.44 19.96 -19.89
C MET A 1 55.16 19.50 -20.53
N SER A 2 54.40 18.72 -19.77
CA SER A 2 53.29 17.88 -20.20
C SER A 2 51.95 18.63 -20.32
N GLU A 3 51.03 17.99 -21.03
CA GLU A 3 49.68 18.34 -21.51
C GLU A 3 48.79 19.28 -20.67
N PRO A 4 47.84 19.99 -21.33
CA PRO A 4 46.54 20.30 -20.75
C PRO A 4 45.51 19.23 -21.13
N GLY A 5 45.02 18.54 -20.11
CA GLY A 5 44.05 17.46 -20.20
C GLY A 5 42.68 17.89 -20.71
N THR A 6 42.13 17.05 -21.57
CA THR A 6 40.73 17.08 -21.97
C THR A 6 39.92 16.46 -20.82
N SER A 7 39.36 17.29 -19.94
CA SER A 7 38.42 16.83 -18.91
C SER A 7 37.07 16.59 -19.56
N SER A 8 36.83 15.34 -19.94
CA SER A 8 35.54 14.84 -20.37
C SER A 8 34.49 15.14 -19.29
N GLY A 9 33.47 15.91 -19.67
CA GLY A 9 32.36 16.27 -18.80
C GLY A 9 31.69 15.04 -18.21
N GLN A 10 31.69 14.97 -16.87
CA GLN A 10 30.76 14.16 -16.10
C GLN A 10 29.35 14.69 -16.38
N LEU A 11 28.66 14.08 -17.34
CA LEU A 11 27.20 14.06 -17.39
C LEU A 11 26.76 12.73 -16.78
N SER A 12 27.00 12.57 -15.48
CA SER A 12 26.26 11.58 -14.69
C SER A 12 24.87 12.16 -14.51
N SER A 13 23.92 11.74 -15.35
CA SER A 13 22.52 12.09 -15.18
C SER A 13 22.08 11.64 -13.78
N GLU A 14 21.62 12.58 -12.95
CA GLU A 14 20.62 12.27 -11.92
C GLU A 14 19.38 11.77 -12.67
N ALA A 15 19.41 10.52 -13.12
CA ALA A 15 18.19 9.78 -13.38
C ALA A 15 17.45 9.81 -12.04
N THR A 16 16.31 10.49 -11.98
CA THR A 16 15.46 10.51 -10.80
C THR A 16 15.21 9.05 -10.41
N GLN A 17 15.93 8.58 -9.39
CA GLN A 17 15.87 7.19 -9.00
C GLN A 17 14.44 6.95 -8.53
N LEU A 18 13.70 6.11 -9.27
CA LEU A 18 12.33 5.80 -8.92
C LEU A 18 12.30 5.21 -7.52
N LYS A 19 11.41 5.74 -6.67
CA LYS A 19 11.29 5.32 -5.28
C LYS A 19 10.91 3.83 -5.21
N PRO A 20 11.56 3.02 -4.36
CA PRO A 20 11.28 1.59 -4.25
C PRO A 20 9.89 1.31 -3.67
N VAL A 21 9.43 0.08 -3.88
CA VAL A 21 8.39 -0.54 -3.06
C VAL A 21 9.06 -1.01 -1.77
N ILE A 22 8.49 -0.66 -0.62
CA ILE A 22 9.01 -1.09 0.68
C ILE A 22 7.97 -1.99 1.35
N VAL A 23 8.36 -3.20 1.74
CA VAL A 23 7.48 -4.15 2.44
C VAL A 23 7.95 -4.38 3.88
N GLY A 24 7.03 -4.25 4.83
CA GLY A 24 7.29 -4.59 6.22
C GLY A 24 7.27 -6.11 6.45
N PHE A 25 8.36 -6.66 6.99
CA PHE A 25 8.48 -8.10 7.25
C PHE A 25 8.71 -8.38 8.74
N ASP A 26 7.94 -9.32 9.29
CA ASP A 26 8.05 -9.77 10.69
C ASP A 26 8.02 -11.31 10.83
N GLY A 27 8.14 -12.05 9.72
CA GLY A 27 8.12 -13.51 9.71
C GLY A 27 6.74 -14.16 9.79
N SER A 28 5.67 -13.40 10.09
CA SER A 28 4.29 -13.92 10.11
C SER A 28 3.78 -14.28 8.70
N ASP A 29 2.76 -15.16 8.63
CA ASP A 29 2.14 -15.53 7.34
C ASP A 29 1.60 -14.32 6.58
N GLY A 30 1.08 -13.33 7.31
CA GLY A 30 0.61 -12.07 6.74
C GLY A 30 1.72 -11.27 6.07
N SER A 31 2.89 -11.17 6.70
CA SER A 31 4.03 -10.47 6.09
C SER A 31 4.71 -11.29 4.99
N ARG A 32 4.70 -12.62 5.05
CA ARG A 32 5.15 -13.48 3.94
C ARG A 32 4.33 -13.24 2.67
N ARG A 33 3.00 -13.20 2.76
CA ARG A 33 2.15 -12.85 1.61
C ARG A 33 2.37 -11.42 1.13
N ALA A 34 2.58 -10.49 2.05
CA ALA A 34 2.91 -9.12 1.69
C ALA A 34 4.21 -9.04 0.87
N VAL A 35 5.24 -9.81 1.25
CA VAL A 35 6.49 -9.91 0.50
C VAL A 35 6.25 -10.49 -0.90
N GLN A 36 5.49 -11.58 -1.00
CA GLN A 36 5.18 -12.21 -2.30
C GLN A 36 4.47 -11.21 -3.23
N TRP A 37 3.41 -10.56 -2.74
CA TRP A 37 2.67 -9.57 -3.52
C TRP A 37 3.54 -8.36 -3.89
N ALA A 38 4.36 -7.86 -2.96
CA ALA A 38 5.25 -6.73 -3.20
C ALA A 38 6.33 -7.05 -4.23
N ALA A 39 6.87 -8.28 -4.23
CA ALA A 39 7.84 -8.73 -5.21
C ALA A 39 7.24 -8.73 -6.63
N SER A 40 6.08 -9.38 -6.82
CA SER A 40 5.41 -9.40 -8.12
C SER A 40 5.00 -8.00 -8.58
N HIS A 41 4.50 -7.15 -7.68
CA HIS A 41 4.18 -5.76 -8.01
C HIS A 41 5.42 -4.95 -8.42
N ALA A 42 6.51 -5.04 -7.65
CA ALA A 42 7.75 -4.32 -7.94
C ALA A 42 8.36 -4.76 -9.27
N ALA A 43 8.40 -6.07 -9.53
CA ALA A 43 8.87 -6.63 -10.80
C ALA A 43 8.03 -6.14 -11.99
N ALA A 44 6.71 -6.22 -11.89
CA ALA A 44 5.81 -5.76 -12.95
C ALA A 44 5.87 -4.24 -13.17
N ALA A 45 6.14 -3.46 -12.11
CA ALA A 45 6.29 -2.01 -12.19
C ALA A 45 7.71 -1.54 -12.60
N GLY A 46 8.68 -2.46 -12.71
CA GLY A 46 10.09 -2.11 -12.95
C GLY A 46 10.72 -1.32 -11.80
N LEU A 47 10.27 -1.56 -10.57
CA LEU A 47 10.73 -0.90 -9.35
C LEU A 47 11.60 -1.82 -8.50
N ARG A 48 12.50 -1.22 -7.71
CA ARG A 48 13.26 -1.94 -6.68
C ARG A 48 12.33 -2.31 -5.52
N LEU A 49 12.62 -3.43 -4.87
CA LEU A 49 11.95 -3.88 -3.65
C LEU A 49 12.91 -3.76 -2.45
N VAL A 50 12.42 -3.23 -1.33
CA VAL A 50 13.14 -3.24 -0.05
C VAL A 50 12.31 -3.99 0.98
N VAL A 51 12.89 -5.05 1.54
CA VAL A 51 12.32 -5.79 2.67
C VAL A 51 12.77 -5.13 3.97
N ALA A 52 11.87 -4.43 4.63
CA ALA A 52 12.14 -3.72 5.88
C ALA A 52 11.76 -4.60 7.08
N HIS A 53 12.76 -4.98 7.90
CA HIS A 53 12.53 -5.64 9.18
C HIS A 53 12.83 -4.67 10.32
N CYS A 54 11.87 -4.47 11.21
CA CYS A 54 12.00 -3.57 12.35
C CYS A 54 12.18 -4.38 13.63
N TRP A 55 13.14 -4.00 14.47
CA TRP A 55 13.44 -4.68 15.73
C TRP A 55 13.63 -3.66 16.86
N VAL A 56 13.00 -3.90 18.01
CA VAL A 56 12.87 -2.90 19.10
C VAL A 56 13.86 -3.11 20.24
N TRP A 57 14.58 -4.24 20.26
CA TRP A 57 15.48 -4.59 21.36
C TRP A 57 16.52 -3.50 21.69
N PRO A 58 17.18 -2.84 20.72
CA PRO A 58 18.14 -1.77 21.01
C PRO A 58 17.54 -0.58 21.79
N LEU A 59 16.22 -0.35 21.71
CA LEU A 59 15.56 0.75 22.43
C LEU A 59 15.43 0.47 23.94
N PHE A 60 15.29 -0.80 24.33
CA PHE A 60 15.13 -1.20 25.73
C PHE A 60 16.47 -1.37 26.45
N THR A 61 17.57 -1.45 25.71
CA THR A 61 18.91 -1.62 26.28
C THR A 61 19.72 -0.32 26.33
N GLN A 62 19.19 0.82 25.87
CA GLN A 62 19.92 2.11 25.81
C GLN A 62 21.31 2.04 25.13
N ASN A 63 21.50 1.14 24.16
CA ASN A 63 22.84 0.86 23.61
C ASN A 63 23.90 0.53 24.69
N LEU A 64 23.54 -0.05 25.84
CA LEU A 64 24.44 -0.44 26.94
C LEU A 64 25.44 -1.55 26.57
N GLY A 65 25.68 -1.75 25.26
CA GLY A 65 26.38 -2.89 24.73
C GLY A 65 25.63 -4.19 25.03
N PRO A 66 26.12 -5.30 24.50
CA PRO A 66 25.71 -6.59 24.99
C PRO A 66 25.94 -6.65 26.51
N VAL A 67 24.92 -7.06 27.27
CA VAL A 67 25.09 -7.43 28.68
C VAL A 67 26.25 -8.42 28.74
N THR A 68 27.16 -8.29 29.70
CA THR A 68 28.24 -9.27 29.89
C THR A 68 27.60 -10.67 30.02
N HIS A 69 27.98 -11.62 29.16
CA HIS A 69 27.34 -12.93 28.88
C HIS A 69 26.19 -12.97 27.84
N VAL A 70 25.89 -11.85 27.20
CA VAL A 70 24.89 -11.64 26.13
C VAL A 70 25.54 -10.93 24.93
N GLN A 71 26.88 -10.90 24.89
CA GLN A 71 27.65 -10.68 23.66
C GLN A 71 27.21 -11.77 22.68
N ASP A 72 26.68 -11.38 21.52
CA ASP A 72 25.86 -12.24 20.65
C ASP A 72 24.52 -12.69 21.28
N SER A 73 23.65 -11.75 21.65
CA SER A 73 22.37 -11.99 22.34
C SER A 73 21.37 -12.92 21.66
N GLY A 74 21.71 -13.51 20.51
CA GLY A 74 20.81 -14.25 19.63
C GLY A 74 19.80 -13.34 18.92
N LEU A 75 19.33 -12.28 19.59
CA LEU A 75 18.26 -11.41 19.11
C LEU A 75 18.63 -10.60 17.86
N GLN A 76 19.86 -10.09 17.76
CA GLN A 76 20.30 -9.42 16.53
C GLN A 76 20.41 -10.42 15.38
N ARG A 77 21.05 -11.57 15.62
CA ARG A 77 21.16 -12.63 14.61
C ARG A 77 19.80 -13.15 14.18
N GLU A 78 18.84 -13.19 15.09
CA GLU A 78 17.45 -13.58 14.83
C GLU A 78 16.73 -12.53 13.98
N ALA A 79 16.96 -11.25 14.24
CA ALA A 79 16.44 -10.17 13.42
C ALA A 79 17.07 -10.19 12.00
N GLU A 80 18.37 -10.42 11.91
CA GLU A 80 19.10 -10.62 10.63
C GLU A 80 18.57 -11.84 9.87
N ARG A 81 18.36 -12.97 10.56
CA ARG A 81 17.77 -14.19 9.99
C ARG A 81 16.36 -13.94 9.47
N THR A 82 15.52 -13.28 10.26
CA THR A 82 14.16 -12.91 9.85
C THR A 82 14.21 -12.00 8.62
N ALA A 83 15.07 -10.99 8.60
CA ALA A 83 15.20 -10.12 7.44
C ALA A 83 15.68 -10.88 6.19
N ALA A 84 16.65 -11.79 6.34
CA ALA A 84 17.14 -12.66 5.27
C ALA A 84 16.03 -13.58 4.71
N GLU A 85 15.19 -14.16 5.57
CA GLU A 85 14.06 -14.97 5.13
C GLU A 85 13.09 -14.20 4.23
N GLY A 86 12.83 -12.92 4.55
CA GLY A 86 11.98 -12.07 3.73
C GLY A 86 12.59 -11.78 2.35
N LEU A 87 13.89 -11.54 2.28
CA LEU A 87 14.59 -11.35 1.01
C LEU A 87 14.63 -12.63 0.17
N ASP A 88 14.91 -13.77 0.79
CA ASP A 88 14.91 -15.06 0.12
C ASP A 88 13.53 -15.37 -0.45
N LEU A 89 12.47 -15.09 0.32
CA LEU A 89 11.10 -15.23 -0.17
C LEU A 89 10.79 -14.30 -1.36
N ALA A 90 11.25 -13.05 -1.33
CA ALA A 90 11.07 -12.12 -2.44
C ALA A 90 11.74 -12.66 -3.72
N ARG A 91 12.98 -13.11 -3.63
CA ARG A 91 13.75 -13.68 -4.75
C ARG A 91 13.22 -15.03 -5.23
N GLN A 92 12.63 -15.83 -4.34
CA GLN A 92 11.93 -17.06 -4.73
C GLN A 92 10.64 -16.76 -5.49
N THR A 93 9.94 -15.69 -5.11
CA THR A 93 8.68 -15.28 -5.76
C THR A 93 8.96 -14.69 -7.13
N GLU A 94 9.93 -13.77 -7.23
CA GLU A 94 10.33 -13.13 -8.46
C GLU A 94 11.85 -13.16 -8.61
N PRO A 95 12.45 -14.13 -9.32
CA PRO A 95 13.90 -14.29 -9.42
C PRO A 95 14.67 -13.10 -9.99
N HIS A 96 14.01 -12.22 -10.73
CA HIS A 96 14.60 -11.06 -11.39
C HIS A 96 14.31 -9.73 -10.70
N VAL A 97 13.61 -9.72 -9.57
CA VAL A 97 13.34 -8.48 -8.83
C VAL A 97 14.65 -7.96 -8.21
N ASP A 98 14.94 -6.66 -8.38
CA ASP A 98 16.02 -6.00 -7.64
C ASP A 98 15.56 -5.78 -6.19
N ALA A 99 15.84 -6.77 -5.33
CA ALA A 99 15.47 -6.76 -3.92
C ALA A 99 16.67 -6.66 -2.97
N ASP A 100 16.50 -5.82 -1.95
CA ASP A 100 17.44 -5.60 -0.85
C ASP A 100 16.73 -5.63 0.52
N ILE A 101 17.51 -5.70 1.60
CA ILE A 101 17.04 -5.68 2.99
C ILE A 101 17.35 -4.36 3.65
N GLN A 102 16.42 -3.88 4.47
CA GLN A 102 16.68 -2.83 5.44
C GLN A 102 16.33 -3.29 6.86
N LEU A 103 17.35 -3.61 7.66
CA LEU A 103 17.20 -3.94 9.07
C LEU A 103 17.30 -2.67 9.92
N VAL A 104 16.21 -2.28 10.58
CA VAL A 104 16.13 -0.98 11.27
C VAL A 104 15.71 -1.14 12.73
N ALA A 105 16.50 -0.57 13.63
CA ALA A 105 16.11 -0.48 15.03
C ALA A 105 14.96 0.52 15.21
N GLY A 106 13.86 0.10 15.82
CA GLY A 106 12.70 0.98 16.07
C GLY A 106 11.35 0.28 16.07
N PHE A 107 10.32 1.02 16.48
CA PHE A 107 8.95 0.55 16.39
C PHE A 107 8.49 0.51 14.92
N PRO A 108 7.86 -0.60 14.46
CA PRO A 108 7.52 -0.76 13.04
C PRO A 108 6.68 0.37 12.46
N SER A 109 5.71 0.90 13.21
CA SER A 109 4.84 1.99 12.75
C SER A 109 5.61 3.29 12.49
N GLU A 110 6.57 3.62 13.35
CA GLU A 110 7.38 4.84 13.24
C GLU A 110 8.41 4.70 12.13
N VAL A 111 9.09 3.55 12.08
CA VAL A 111 10.09 3.26 11.05
C VAL A 111 9.46 3.27 9.67
N LEU A 112 8.37 2.52 9.46
CA LEU A 112 7.71 2.46 8.16
C LEU A 112 7.07 3.80 7.77
N SER A 113 6.58 4.58 8.74
CA SER A 113 6.09 5.95 8.47
C SER A 113 7.21 6.85 7.98
N ARG A 114 8.41 6.78 8.58
CA ARG A 114 9.59 7.49 8.07
C ARG A 114 10.00 6.99 6.68
N LEU A 115 10.10 5.69 6.47
CA LEU A 115 10.48 5.11 5.18
C LEU A 115 9.49 5.44 4.05
N SER A 116 8.23 5.73 4.39
CA SER A 116 7.22 6.11 3.40
C SER A 116 7.55 7.41 2.64
N THR A 117 8.43 8.27 3.14
CA THR A 117 8.87 9.48 2.41
C THR A 117 9.76 9.14 1.21
N GLU A 118 10.43 8.00 1.25
CA GLU A 118 11.38 7.50 0.25
C GLU A 118 10.81 6.34 -0.56
N ALA A 119 9.59 5.88 -0.25
CA ALA A 119 8.91 4.81 -0.97
C ALA A 119 7.90 5.32 -2.00
N SER A 120 7.69 4.55 -3.07
CA SER A 120 6.54 4.73 -3.98
C SER A 120 5.29 4.02 -3.45
N LEU A 121 5.48 2.94 -2.69
CA LEU A 121 4.43 2.15 -2.06
C LEU A 121 4.99 1.48 -0.80
N ILE A 122 4.23 1.55 0.30
CA ILE A 122 4.49 0.73 1.49
C ILE A 122 3.53 -0.45 1.49
N VAL A 123 4.04 -1.67 1.70
CA VAL A 123 3.26 -2.89 1.73
C VAL A 123 3.32 -3.51 3.12
N THR A 124 2.18 -3.89 3.69
CA THR A 124 2.09 -4.64 4.95
C THR A 124 1.08 -5.76 4.86
N GLY A 125 1.21 -6.77 5.72
CA GLY A 125 0.15 -7.74 5.94
C GLY A 125 -1.02 -7.16 6.75
N THR A 126 -2.13 -7.90 6.83
CA THR A 126 -3.25 -7.52 7.73
C THR A 126 -2.87 -7.53 9.19
N ARG A 127 -1.97 -8.43 9.62
CA ARG A 127 -1.61 -8.71 11.01
C ARG A 127 -0.16 -9.17 11.08
N GLY A 128 0.44 -8.98 12.24
CA GLY A 128 1.79 -9.45 12.56
C GLY A 128 1.79 -10.44 13.74
N LEU A 129 2.96 -10.67 14.33
CA LEU A 129 3.19 -11.65 15.40
C LEU A 129 2.34 -11.45 16.68
N GLY A 130 1.89 -10.23 16.98
CA GLY A 130 1.12 -9.88 18.20
C GLY A 130 -0.40 -9.83 18.03
N GLY A 131 -0.96 -10.41 16.96
CA GLY A 131 -2.38 -10.28 16.64
C GLY A 131 -3.32 -10.91 17.67
N PHE A 132 -4.09 -10.08 18.40
CA PHE A 132 -5.20 -10.55 19.24
C PHE A 132 -6.25 -11.27 18.39
N THR A 133 -6.69 -12.46 18.82
CA THR A 133 -7.78 -13.21 18.19
C THR A 133 -9.08 -12.40 18.30
N GLY A 134 -9.42 -11.64 17.26
CA GLY A 134 -10.60 -10.77 17.21
C GLY A 134 -10.39 -9.44 16.49
N LEU A 135 -9.15 -9.00 16.26
CA LEU A 135 -8.87 -7.80 15.47
C LEU A 135 -8.61 -8.14 14.00
N LEU A 136 -9.36 -7.49 13.10
CA LEU A 136 -9.30 -7.73 11.65
C LEU A 136 -8.11 -7.03 10.97
N VAL A 137 -7.52 -6.00 11.61
CA VAL A 137 -6.39 -5.20 11.09
C VAL A 137 -5.41 -4.87 12.21
N GLY A 138 -4.12 -4.99 11.93
CA GLY A 138 -3.03 -4.67 12.83
C GLY A 138 -2.82 -3.17 13.02
N SER A 139 -2.26 -2.80 14.18
CA SER A 139 -1.97 -1.42 14.57
C SER A 139 -1.02 -0.70 13.61
N VAL A 140 -0.02 -1.42 13.05
CA VAL A 140 0.94 -0.87 12.09
C VAL A 140 0.24 -0.41 10.81
N SER A 141 -0.60 -1.26 10.21
CA SER A 141 -1.32 -0.95 8.98
C SER A 141 -2.32 0.21 9.18
N LEU A 142 -3.02 0.25 10.32
CA LEU A 142 -3.90 1.38 10.67
C LEU A 142 -3.13 2.69 10.88
N HIS A 143 -1.98 2.64 11.55
CA HIS A 143 -1.13 3.81 11.74
C HIS A 143 -0.65 4.35 10.39
N LEU A 144 -0.11 3.48 9.53
CA LEU A 144 0.41 3.88 8.21
C LEU A 144 -0.68 4.44 7.31
N ALA A 145 -1.88 3.83 7.29
CA ALA A 145 -3.01 4.38 6.55
C ALA A 145 -3.33 5.84 6.98
N ALA A 146 -3.12 6.16 8.26
CA ALA A 146 -3.36 7.48 8.81
C ALA A 146 -2.18 8.47 8.64
N SER A 147 -0.94 8.00 8.47
CA SER A 147 0.26 8.85 8.59
C SER A 147 1.29 8.75 7.46
N ALA A 148 1.25 7.73 6.61
CA ALA A 148 2.26 7.54 5.57
C ALA A 148 2.27 8.68 4.52
N SER A 149 3.44 8.92 3.93
CA SER A 149 3.65 9.94 2.90
C SER A 149 3.50 9.40 1.47
N CYS A 150 3.31 8.08 1.33
CA CYS A 150 3.03 7.39 0.07
C CYS A 150 1.83 6.46 0.25
N PRO A 151 1.28 5.90 -0.84
CA PRO A 151 0.25 4.86 -0.77
C PRO A 151 0.66 3.69 0.12
N ILE A 152 -0.32 3.06 0.77
CA ILE A 152 -0.13 1.89 1.63
C ILE A 152 -1.01 0.74 1.16
N ALA A 153 -0.39 -0.38 0.78
CA ALA A 153 -1.08 -1.62 0.44
C ALA A 153 -1.14 -2.56 1.67
N VAL A 154 -2.35 -2.95 2.05
CA VAL A 154 -2.61 -3.94 3.10
C VAL A 154 -3.04 -5.24 2.43
N ILE A 155 -2.18 -6.26 2.50
CA ILE A 155 -2.32 -7.54 1.80
C ILE A 155 -3.02 -8.57 2.67
N ARG A 156 -4.03 -9.24 2.11
CA ARG A 156 -4.93 -10.17 2.82
C ARG A 156 -4.70 -11.65 2.48
N ASP A 157 -5.38 -12.53 3.21
CA ASP A 157 -5.32 -13.99 3.10
C ASP A 157 -6.03 -14.57 1.87
N GLU A 158 -7.11 -13.93 1.40
CA GLU A 158 -7.92 -14.46 0.30
C GLU A 158 -7.23 -14.09 -1.01
N GLN A 159 -7.00 -15.10 -1.87
CA GLN A 159 -6.28 -14.99 -3.15
C GLN A 159 -6.59 -13.67 -3.86
N PRO A 160 -5.59 -12.95 -4.42
CA PRO A 160 -5.86 -11.78 -5.24
C PRO A 160 -6.81 -12.23 -6.34
N GLY A 161 -8.10 -11.89 -6.19
CA GLY A 161 -9.13 -12.42 -7.06
C GLY A 161 -8.79 -12.04 -8.49
N GLU A 162 -9.18 -12.85 -9.45
CA GLU A 162 -9.21 -12.48 -10.87
C GLU A 162 -10.18 -11.30 -11.16
N GLY A 163 -10.58 -10.56 -10.12
CA GLY A 163 -11.46 -9.42 -10.14
C GLY A 163 -10.75 -8.14 -10.56
N ASP A 164 -11.52 -7.07 -10.61
CA ASP A 164 -11.04 -5.74 -10.98
C ASP A 164 -10.33 -5.03 -9.83
N ILE A 165 -9.68 -3.92 -10.20
CA ILE A 165 -9.29 -2.89 -9.24
C ILE A 165 -10.50 -1.98 -9.04
N LEU A 166 -11.04 -1.96 -7.83
CA LEU A 166 -12.12 -1.05 -7.45
C LEU A 166 -11.53 0.24 -6.88
N VAL A 167 -11.87 1.39 -7.45
CA VAL A 167 -11.56 2.69 -6.85
C VAL A 167 -12.85 3.38 -6.37
N GLY A 168 -12.89 3.70 -5.08
CA GLY A 168 -13.97 4.52 -4.52
C GLY A 168 -13.63 6.00 -4.67
N VAL A 169 -14.51 6.75 -5.32
CA VAL A 169 -14.33 8.18 -5.58
C VAL A 169 -15.36 9.01 -4.86
N ASP A 170 -14.96 10.20 -4.42
CA ASP A 170 -15.86 11.17 -3.79
C ASP A 170 -15.63 12.61 -4.29
N GLY A 171 -14.70 12.81 -5.24
CA GLY A 171 -14.36 14.11 -5.82
C GLY A 171 -13.45 14.97 -4.94
N SER A 172 -12.83 14.40 -3.89
CA SER A 172 -11.74 15.03 -3.14
C SER A 172 -10.39 14.93 -3.87
N PRO A 173 -9.39 15.77 -3.54
CA PRO A 173 -8.03 15.63 -4.08
C PRO A 173 -7.39 14.26 -3.78
N GLU A 174 -7.66 13.68 -2.61
CA GLU A 174 -7.24 12.34 -2.21
C GLU A 174 -7.90 11.26 -3.08
N SER A 175 -9.18 11.43 -3.43
CA SER A 175 -9.89 10.59 -4.41
C SER A 175 -9.25 10.67 -5.79
N ASP A 176 -8.85 11.85 -6.26
CA ASP A 176 -8.16 11.99 -7.55
C ASP A 176 -6.79 11.27 -7.55
N ARG A 177 -6.07 11.32 -6.43
CA ARG A 177 -4.83 10.55 -6.25
C ARG A 177 -5.12 9.04 -6.22
N ALA A 178 -6.21 8.62 -5.57
CA ALA A 178 -6.65 7.22 -5.57
C ALA A 178 -6.96 6.72 -6.99
N VAL A 179 -7.59 7.52 -7.84
CA VAL A 179 -7.83 7.16 -9.26
C VAL A 179 -6.52 6.93 -10.00
N ARG A 180 -5.53 7.84 -9.87
CA ARG A 180 -4.21 7.67 -10.50
C ARG A 180 -3.50 6.41 -10.03
N THR A 181 -3.45 6.18 -8.71
CA THR A 181 -2.87 4.95 -8.14
C THR A 181 -3.61 3.69 -8.60
N ALA A 182 -4.94 3.74 -8.75
CA ALA A 182 -5.73 2.60 -9.23
C ALA A 182 -5.47 2.30 -10.71
N VAL A 183 -5.28 3.33 -11.54
CA VAL A 183 -4.87 3.16 -12.95
C VAL A 183 -3.50 2.51 -13.04
N ASP A 184 -2.52 3.02 -12.28
CA ASP A 184 -1.16 2.46 -12.27
C ASP A 184 -1.19 1.00 -11.82
N LEU A 185 -1.92 0.70 -10.74
CA LEU A 185 -2.08 -0.66 -10.25
C LEU A 185 -2.76 -1.57 -11.28
N ALA A 186 -3.84 -1.12 -11.90
CA ALA A 186 -4.59 -1.91 -12.88
C ALA A 186 -3.74 -2.23 -14.11
N ARG A 187 -2.88 -1.30 -14.55
CA ARG A 187 -1.91 -1.55 -15.63
C ARG A 187 -0.84 -2.54 -15.21
N THR A 188 -0.24 -2.35 -14.05
CA THR A 188 0.79 -3.25 -13.51
C THR A 188 0.27 -4.68 -13.35
N LEU A 189 -0.98 -4.84 -12.93
CA LEU A 189 -1.61 -6.15 -12.72
C LEU A 189 -2.43 -6.64 -13.91
N GLN A 190 -2.45 -5.90 -15.03
CA GLN A 190 -3.26 -6.19 -16.22
C GLN A 190 -4.75 -6.46 -15.90
N ALA A 191 -5.28 -5.76 -14.92
CA ALA A 191 -6.66 -5.88 -14.44
C ALA A 191 -7.55 -4.78 -15.03
N SER A 192 -8.87 -5.03 -15.05
CA SER A 192 -9.84 -3.95 -15.32
C SER A 192 -9.95 -3.01 -14.13
N LEU A 193 -10.36 -1.76 -14.40
CA LEU A 193 -10.62 -0.74 -13.39
C LEU A 193 -12.13 -0.50 -13.27
N ARG A 194 -12.65 -0.51 -12.05
CA ARG A 194 -14.03 -0.13 -11.75
C ARG A 194 -14.03 1.12 -10.88
N VAL A 195 -14.66 2.18 -11.36
CA VAL A 195 -14.85 3.43 -10.62
C VAL A 195 -16.21 3.41 -9.93
N LEU A 196 -16.25 3.60 -8.61
CA LEU A 196 -17.47 3.61 -7.83
C LEU A 196 -17.65 4.94 -7.10
N HIS A 197 -18.74 5.64 -7.36
CA HIS A 197 -19.19 6.76 -6.54
C HIS A 197 -20.46 6.39 -5.78
N VAL A 198 -20.44 6.63 -4.46
CA VAL A 198 -21.62 6.43 -3.61
C VAL A 198 -22.04 7.75 -3.00
N ARG A 199 -23.24 8.22 -3.37
CA ARG A 199 -23.83 9.44 -2.81
C ARG A 199 -24.59 9.08 -1.53
N PRO A 200 -24.29 9.71 -0.39
CA PRO A 200 -25.09 9.51 0.82
C PRO A 200 -26.52 9.98 0.56
N TYR A 201 -27.50 9.10 0.83
CA TYR A 201 -28.91 9.37 0.57
C TYR A 201 -29.76 8.99 1.79
N GLY A 202 -30.94 9.62 1.92
CA GLY A 202 -31.75 9.61 3.16
C GLY A 202 -31.94 8.23 3.81
N ARG A 203 -31.98 8.19 5.15
CA ARG A 203 -32.22 6.94 5.91
C ARG A 203 -33.57 6.33 5.52
N ASN A 204 -33.63 5.00 5.41
CA ASN A 204 -34.81 4.19 5.03
C ASN A 204 -35.27 4.32 3.57
N VAL A 205 -34.42 4.84 2.68
CA VAL A 205 -34.65 4.74 1.24
C VAL A 205 -33.83 3.58 0.68
N PRO A 206 -34.40 2.70 -0.16
CA PRO A 206 -33.63 1.65 -0.84
C PRO A 206 -32.48 2.23 -1.67
N THR A 207 -31.42 1.44 -1.84
CA THR A 207 -30.31 1.75 -2.73
C THR A 207 -30.83 2.05 -4.12
N ARG A 208 -30.38 3.16 -4.71
CA ARG A 208 -30.79 3.59 -6.06
C ARG A 208 -29.57 3.65 -6.96
N LEU A 209 -29.60 2.91 -8.07
CA LEU A 209 -28.62 3.05 -9.14
C LEU A 209 -28.85 4.40 -9.84
N ASP A 210 -27.78 5.13 -10.02
CA ASP A 210 -27.72 6.41 -10.73
C ASP A 210 -27.08 6.22 -12.10
N GLU A 211 -27.43 7.08 -13.05
CA GLU A 211 -26.78 7.12 -14.36
C GLU A 211 -25.35 7.70 -14.22
N PRO A 212 -24.29 6.91 -14.43
CA PRO A 212 -22.91 7.39 -14.24
C PRO A 212 -22.53 8.55 -15.16
N GLU A 213 -23.17 8.66 -16.35
CA GLU A 213 -22.93 9.75 -17.29
C GLU A 213 -23.33 11.12 -16.72
N THR A 214 -24.28 11.14 -15.79
CA THR A 214 -24.80 12.37 -15.18
C THR A 214 -24.10 12.75 -13.88
N ASP A 215 -23.27 11.84 -13.33
CA ASP A 215 -22.61 12.07 -12.04
C ASP A 215 -21.30 12.87 -12.22
N PRO A 216 -21.20 14.10 -11.69
CA PRO A 216 -20.02 14.95 -11.89
C PRO A 216 -18.75 14.40 -11.24
N VAL A 217 -18.87 13.60 -10.17
CA VAL A 217 -17.72 12.95 -9.52
C VAL A 217 -17.20 11.81 -10.39
N ILE A 218 -18.09 11.04 -11.01
CA ILE A 218 -17.69 10.03 -12.00
C ILE A 218 -17.03 10.72 -13.20
N GLN A 219 -17.63 11.78 -13.76
CA GLN A 219 -17.05 12.49 -14.90
C GLN A 219 -15.65 13.06 -14.57
N GLN A 220 -15.48 13.62 -13.37
CA GLN A 220 -14.17 14.07 -12.89
C GLN A 220 -13.17 12.90 -12.84
N ALA A 221 -13.55 11.76 -12.25
CA ALA A 221 -12.68 10.59 -12.15
C ALA A 221 -12.32 10.02 -13.53
N LEU A 222 -13.28 9.91 -14.44
CA LEU A 222 -13.05 9.46 -15.81
C LEU A 222 -12.15 10.41 -16.60
N GLY A 223 -12.23 11.72 -16.34
CA GLY A 223 -11.35 12.73 -16.92
C GLY A 223 -9.88 12.63 -16.48
N LEU A 224 -9.58 11.89 -15.40
CA LEU A 224 -8.21 11.60 -14.96
C LEU A 224 -7.61 10.37 -15.64
N LEU A 225 -8.42 9.60 -16.36
CA LEU A 225 -7.97 8.40 -17.02
C LEU A 225 -7.10 8.75 -18.23
N PRO A 226 -6.07 7.94 -18.51
CA PRO A 226 -5.27 8.12 -19.72
C PRO A 226 -6.11 7.83 -20.96
N ASN A 227 -5.87 8.55 -22.05
CA ASN A 227 -6.60 8.40 -23.34
C ASN A 227 -6.37 7.05 -24.05
N SER A 228 -5.64 6.12 -23.45
CA SER A 228 -5.25 4.83 -24.03
C SER A 228 -6.34 3.76 -23.89
N THR A 229 -6.61 3.02 -24.96
CA THR A 229 -7.62 1.94 -25.04
C THR A 229 -7.24 0.64 -24.31
N GLU A 230 -6.05 0.56 -23.71
CA GLU A 230 -5.53 -0.68 -23.11
C GLU A 230 -6.19 -1.03 -21.76
N LEU A 231 -6.74 -0.04 -21.05
CA LEU A 231 -7.37 -0.27 -19.75
C LEU A 231 -8.89 -0.40 -19.93
N ARG A 232 -9.44 -1.57 -19.59
CA ARG A 232 -10.89 -1.77 -19.52
C ARG A 232 -11.42 -1.06 -18.27
N VAL A 233 -12.27 -0.06 -18.47
CA VAL A 233 -12.86 0.74 -17.38
C VAL A 233 -14.37 0.60 -17.36
N SER A 234 -14.94 0.39 -16.18
CA SER A 234 -16.37 0.54 -15.90
C SER A 234 -16.59 1.59 -14.81
N ALA A 235 -17.78 2.20 -14.80
CA ALA A 235 -18.17 3.16 -13.78
C ALA A 235 -19.55 2.80 -13.22
N GLU A 236 -19.69 2.92 -11.90
CA GLU A 236 -20.94 2.70 -11.17
C GLU A 236 -21.20 3.92 -10.28
N SER A 237 -22.42 4.46 -10.39
CA SER A 237 -22.91 5.53 -9.51
C SER A 237 -24.14 5.03 -8.79
N LEU A 238 -24.22 5.24 -7.48
CA LEU A 238 -25.41 4.87 -6.71
C LEU A 238 -25.61 5.78 -5.49
N SER A 239 -26.84 5.80 -5.01
CA SER A 239 -27.27 6.52 -3.81
C SER A 239 -27.63 5.52 -2.71
N ASP A 240 -27.00 5.63 -1.53
CA ASP A 240 -27.19 4.69 -0.41
C ASP A 240 -27.03 5.37 0.97
N PRO A 241 -27.75 4.93 2.02
CA PRO A 241 -27.56 5.44 3.38
C PRO A 241 -26.20 5.09 4.02
N SER A 242 -25.48 4.09 3.51
CA SER A 242 -24.20 3.61 4.04
C SER A 242 -23.12 3.51 2.95
N VAL A 243 -22.47 4.64 2.66
CA VAL A 243 -21.28 4.68 1.78
C VAL A 243 -20.24 3.60 2.13
N PRO A 244 -19.83 3.43 3.41
CA PRO A 244 -18.86 2.39 3.76
C PRO A 244 -19.39 0.98 3.52
N GLY A 245 -20.68 0.74 3.78
CA GLY A 245 -21.31 -0.57 3.59
C GLY A 245 -21.36 -0.99 2.12
N VAL A 246 -21.68 -0.06 1.23
CA VAL A 246 -21.65 -0.29 -0.22
C VAL A 246 -20.22 -0.62 -0.68
N ILE A 247 -19.22 0.18 -0.28
CA ILE A 247 -17.85 -0.07 -0.73
C ILE A 247 -17.37 -1.45 -0.24
N VAL A 248 -17.67 -1.83 1.01
CA VAL A 248 -17.35 -3.18 1.54
C VAL A 248 -18.08 -4.28 0.76
N HIS A 249 -19.31 -4.04 0.32
CA HIS A 249 -20.05 -5.00 -0.51
C HIS A 249 -19.38 -5.19 -1.88
N HIS A 250 -19.08 -4.10 -2.59
CA HIS A 250 -18.42 -4.15 -3.90
C HIS A 250 -17.00 -4.69 -3.82
N ALA A 251 -16.29 -4.46 -2.70
CA ALA A 251 -14.97 -5.01 -2.42
C ALA A 251 -14.91 -6.55 -2.45
N ARG A 252 -16.06 -7.25 -2.35
CA ARG A 252 -16.10 -8.73 -2.42
C ARG A 252 -15.76 -9.29 -3.79
N GLY A 253 -16.01 -8.52 -4.85
CA GLY A 253 -15.71 -8.91 -6.23
C GLY A 253 -14.40 -8.33 -6.77
N ALA A 254 -13.71 -7.49 -5.98
CA ALA A 254 -12.51 -6.79 -6.41
C ALA A 254 -11.25 -7.52 -5.93
N ALA A 255 -10.21 -7.56 -6.77
CA ALA A 255 -8.89 -8.02 -6.39
C ALA A 255 -8.23 -7.08 -5.38
N CYS A 256 -8.46 -5.78 -5.59
CA CYS A 256 -7.96 -4.72 -4.73
C CYS A 256 -8.91 -3.53 -4.72
N VAL A 257 -9.05 -2.89 -3.55
CA VAL A 257 -9.80 -1.65 -3.36
C VAL A 257 -8.84 -0.50 -3.11
N VAL A 258 -8.95 0.58 -3.88
CA VAL A 258 -8.14 1.79 -3.74
C VAL A 258 -9.02 2.94 -3.25
N LEU A 259 -8.59 3.62 -2.17
CA LEU A 259 -9.35 4.72 -1.56
C LEU A 259 -8.43 5.86 -1.12
N GLY A 260 -8.94 7.09 -1.19
CA GLY A 260 -8.33 8.22 -0.49
C GLY A 260 -8.50 8.08 1.03
N ALA A 261 -7.44 8.33 1.81
CA ALA A 261 -7.43 8.20 3.27
C ALA A 261 -8.46 9.10 3.95
N LYS A 262 -8.79 10.21 3.31
CA LYS A 262 -9.78 11.19 3.74
C LYS A 262 -10.74 11.46 2.59
N GLY A 263 -12.01 11.58 2.93
CA GLY A 263 -13.02 12.07 2.00
C GLY A 263 -13.42 13.52 2.29
N ARG A 264 -14.31 14.08 1.48
CA ARG A 264 -14.75 15.49 1.55
C ARG A 264 -15.23 15.98 2.92
N ASN A 265 -15.77 15.07 3.73
CA ASN A 265 -16.35 15.38 5.05
C ASN A 265 -15.42 15.08 6.23
N THR A 266 -14.16 14.70 5.98
CA THR A 266 -13.23 14.28 7.04
C THR A 266 -12.33 15.45 7.45
N ILE A 267 -12.43 15.88 8.71
CA ILE A 267 -11.61 16.97 9.28
C ILE A 267 -10.55 16.37 10.23
N GLY A 268 -9.31 16.83 10.12
CA GLY A 268 -8.22 16.45 11.03
C GLY A 268 -7.40 15.23 10.57
N ALA A 269 -6.72 14.57 11.51
CA ALA A 269 -5.78 13.48 11.25
C ALA A 269 -6.41 12.07 11.19
N ARG A 270 -7.74 11.96 11.33
CA ARG A 270 -8.44 10.67 11.37
C ARG A 270 -8.68 10.12 9.95
N LEU A 271 -8.71 8.79 9.85
CA LEU A 271 -9.16 8.09 8.64
C LEU A 271 -10.64 8.35 8.38
N GLY A 272 -11.01 8.44 7.09
CA GLY A 272 -12.41 8.46 6.69
C GLY A 272 -13.13 7.16 7.08
N SER A 273 -14.44 7.25 7.33
CA SER A 273 -15.26 6.09 7.74
C SER A 273 -15.29 4.98 6.69
N ALA A 274 -15.25 5.33 5.40
CA ALA A 274 -15.14 4.39 4.29
C ALA A 274 -13.85 3.57 4.36
N VAL A 275 -12.70 4.24 4.49
CA VAL A 275 -11.38 3.59 4.61
C VAL A 275 -11.33 2.71 5.85
N HIS A 276 -11.81 3.20 6.98
CA HIS A 276 -11.86 2.42 8.22
C HIS A 276 -12.68 1.14 8.03
N ALA A 277 -13.90 1.23 7.49
CA ALA A 277 -14.75 0.06 7.26
C ALA A 277 -14.12 -0.94 6.28
N VAL A 278 -13.53 -0.45 5.17
CA VAL A 278 -12.90 -1.29 4.15
C VAL A 278 -11.65 -1.98 4.70
N LEU A 279 -10.82 -1.28 5.48
CA LEU A 279 -9.70 -1.92 6.17
C LEU A 279 -10.20 -3.03 7.10
N HIS A 280 -11.29 -2.85 7.82
CA HIS A 280 -11.78 -3.90 8.73
C HIS A 280 -12.54 -5.03 8.03
N HIS A 281 -13.25 -4.77 6.94
CA HIS A 281 -14.26 -5.70 6.44
C HIS A 281 -14.07 -6.15 4.99
N ALA A 282 -13.19 -5.51 4.21
CA ALA A 282 -12.90 -6.00 2.88
C ALA A 282 -12.13 -7.32 2.92
N LYS A 283 -12.44 -8.19 1.96
CA LYS A 283 -11.82 -9.50 1.77
C LYS A 283 -10.56 -9.43 0.91
N GLY A 284 -10.57 -8.57 -0.12
CA GLY A 284 -9.42 -8.31 -0.99
C GLY A 284 -8.41 -7.32 -0.42
N ASN A 285 -7.32 -7.12 -1.17
CA ASN A 285 -6.27 -6.18 -0.83
C ASN A 285 -6.80 -4.75 -0.78
N VAL A 286 -6.26 -3.92 0.09
CA VAL A 286 -6.70 -2.52 0.23
C VAL A 286 -5.50 -1.59 0.05
N ILE A 287 -5.59 -0.65 -0.88
CA ILE A 287 -4.64 0.45 -1.00
C ILE A 287 -5.28 1.74 -0.51
N VAL A 288 -4.60 2.41 0.42
CA VAL A 288 -5.01 3.72 0.91
C VAL A 288 -4.03 4.77 0.39
N VAL A 289 -4.55 5.86 -0.17
CA VAL A 289 -3.79 6.94 -0.80
C VAL A 289 -3.97 8.23 -0.02
N ARG A 290 -2.90 9.02 0.14
CA ARG A 290 -2.89 10.26 0.90
C ARG A 290 -2.49 11.45 0.08
#